data_AF-A0A382KV95-F1
#
_entry.id   AF-A0A382KV95-F1
#
_cell.length_a   1.000
_cell.length_b   1.000
_cell.length_c   1.000
_cell.angle_alpha   90.00
_cell.angle_beta   90.00
_cell.angle_gamma   90.00
#
_symmetry.space_group_name_H-M   'P 1'
#
loop_
_entity.id
_entity.type
_entity.pdbx_description
1 polymer ?
#
loop_
_entity_poly.entity_id
_entity_poly.type
_entity_poly.pdbx_seq_one_letter_code
_entity_poly.pdbx_strand_id
1 'polypeptide(L)'
;MKYLAVKLLFFISYLLIFILIGCDYPTDSEADLQEDLFLILYMNDTKDGSLYLVDYPQKDCDRISFHTSVKYLTTPATKVFWTLPDGNTIYNQNSPITEPNLLCGCNSCINYFAYSKDDGSGEQIIYLNENMLNDTLTVIGCLNEDYCKSLKFIVK
;
A
#
# COMPACT_ATOMS: atom_id res chain seq x y z
N MET A 1 33.97 56.54 -32.24
CA MET A 1 32.55 56.26 -31.86
C MET A 1 31.90 55.12 -32.66
N LYS A 2 32.06 55.03 -33.98
CA LYS A 2 31.43 53.95 -34.82
C LYS A 2 31.81 52.52 -34.40
N TYR A 3 33.05 52.28 -33.97
CA TYR A 3 33.54 50.95 -33.58
C TYR A 3 32.89 50.38 -32.30
N LEU A 4 32.43 51.28 -31.40
CA LEU A 4 31.78 50.89 -30.15
C LEU A 4 30.33 50.45 -30.39
N ALA A 5 29.63 51.14 -31.30
CA ALA A 5 28.25 50.80 -31.69
C ALA A 5 28.15 49.43 -32.38
N VAL A 6 29.13 49.08 -33.22
CA VAL A 6 29.17 47.77 -33.89
C VAL A 6 29.39 46.64 -32.87
N LYS A 7 30.30 46.82 -31.89
CA LYS A 7 30.49 45.85 -30.80
C LYS A 7 29.26 45.70 -29.91
N LEU A 8 28.54 46.79 -29.66
CA LEU A 8 27.31 46.77 -28.87
C LEU A 8 26.18 45.99 -29.60
N LEU A 9 26.07 46.18 -30.91
CA LEU A 9 25.11 45.43 -31.75
C LEU A 9 25.40 43.93 -31.76
N PHE A 10 26.68 43.52 -31.85
CA PHE A 10 27.07 42.11 -31.73
C PHE A 10 26.75 41.54 -30.34
N PHE A 11 26.95 42.32 -29.27
CA PHE A 11 26.63 41.88 -27.90
C PHE A 11 25.12 41.72 -27.67
N ILE A 12 24.31 42.66 -28.17
CA ILE A 12 22.85 42.60 -28.08
C ILE A 12 22.30 41.43 -28.89
N SER A 13 22.85 41.20 -30.09
CA SER A 13 22.49 40.04 -30.91
C SER A 13 22.81 38.72 -30.22
N TYR A 14 23.95 38.61 -29.54
CA TYR A 14 24.35 37.40 -28.82
C TYR A 14 23.46 37.15 -27.60
N LEU A 15 23.08 38.22 -26.87
CA LEU A 15 22.18 38.15 -25.73
C LEU A 15 20.76 37.70 -26.14
N LEU A 16 20.26 38.14 -27.30
CA LEU A 16 18.96 37.74 -27.83
C LEU A 16 18.90 36.25 -28.24
N ILE A 17 20.01 35.67 -28.70
CA ILE A 17 20.11 34.25 -29.05
C ILE A 17 20.03 33.38 -27.78
N PHE A 18 20.61 33.82 -26.66
CA PHE A 18 20.54 33.10 -25.39
C PHE A 18 19.13 33.06 -24.78
N ILE A 19 18.29 34.06 -25.05
CA ILE A 19 16.91 34.12 -24.54
C ILE A 19 15.98 33.17 -25.31
N LEU A 20 16.30 32.87 -26.57
CA LEU A 20 15.50 31.99 -27.43
C LEU A 20 15.79 30.49 -27.23
N ILE A 21 16.84 30.14 -26.48
CA ILE A 21 17.15 28.76 -26.06
C ILE A 21 16.66 28.55 -24.61
N GLY A 22 15.49 29.11 -24.28
CA GLY A 22 14.74 28.62 -23.14
C GLY A 22 14.41 27.16 -23.43
N CYS A 23 15.01 26.24 -22.67
CA CYS A 23 14.53 24.87 -22.65
C CYS A 23 13.06 24.93 -22.27
N ASP A 24 12.18 24.55 -23.19
CA ASP A 24 10.92 23.93 -22.80
C ASP A 24 11.33 22.77 -21.89
N TYR A 25 11.18 22.97 -20.59
CA TYR A 25 11.05 21.84 -19.70
C TYR A 25 9.83 21.10 -20.21
N PRO A 26 9.92 19.80 -20.56
CA PRO A 26 8.73 19.03 -20.75
C PRO A 26 7.94 19.21 -19.46
N THR A 27 6.82 19.91 -19.58
CA THR A 27 5.80 19.86 -18.55
C THR A 27 5.27 18.45 -18.72
N ASP A 28 5.89 17.50 -18.03
CA ASP A 28 5.39 16.15 -17.92
C ASP A 28 3.96 16.31 -17.43
N SER A 29 3.01 16.23 -18.36
CA SER A 29 1.61 16.23 -18.02
C SER A 29 1.43 15.02 -17.11
N GLU A 30 0.99 15.23 -15.87
CA GLU A 30 0.63 14.18 -14.90
C GLU A 30 -0.51 13.26 -15.39
N ALA A 31 -0.85 13.30 -16.69
CA ALA A 31 -2.00 12.67 -17.30
C ALA A 31 -1.71 11.34 -18.03
N ASP A 32 -0.49 10.79 -17.96
CA ASP A 32 -0.14 9.59 -18.75
C ASP A 32 0.56 8.46 -17.94
N LEU A 33 0.48 8.48 -16.61
CA LEU A 33 0.96 7.39 -15.74
C LEU A 33 -0.20 6.68 -15.01
N GLN A 34 -1.33 6.47 -15.70
CA GLN A 34 -2.17 5.33 -15.33
C GLN A 34 -1.50 4.07 -15.87
N GLU A 35 -0.30 3.76 -15.33
CA GLU A 35 0.25 2.42 -15.40
C GLU A 35 -0.87 1.45 -14.99
N ASP A 36 -0.93 0.29 -15.63
CA ASP A 36 -2.00 -0.70 -15.49
C ASP A 36 -2.07 -1.22 -14.03
N LEU A 37 -2.68 -0.41 -13.16
CA LEU A 37 -2.77 -0.65 -11.73
C LEU A 37 -3.72 -1.82 -11.53
N PHE A 38 -3.14 -2.96 -11.16
CA PHE A 38 -3.89 -4.13 -10.77
C PHE A 38 -3.48 -4.56 -9.37
N LEU A 39 -4.47 -4.91 -8.56
CA LEU A 39 -4.27 -5.55 -7.28
C LEU A 39 -5.28 -6.68 -7.19
N ILE A 40 -4.80 -7.88 -6.91
CA ILE A 40 -5.64 -9.07 -6.71
C ILE A 40 -5.36 -9.56 -5.31
N LEU A 41 -6.43 -9.69 -4.49
CA LEU A 41 -6.35 -10.24 -3.14
C LEU A 41 -6.92 -11.65 -3.13
N TYR A 42 -6.23 -12.57 -2.48
CA TYR A 42 -6.69 -13.94 -2.34
C TYR A 42 -6.18 -14.60 -1.05
N MET A 43 -6.83 -15.68 -0.64
CA MET A 43 -6.35 -16.56 0.43
C MET A 43 -6.27 -17.98 -0.13
N ASN A 44 -5.50 -18.84 0.52
CA ASN A 44 -5.42 -20.25 0.15
C ASN A 44 -6.59 -21.07 0.73
N ASP A 45 -7.37 -20.47 1.61
CA ASP A 45 -8.51 -21.07 2.27
C ASP A 45 -9.66 -21.37 1.32
N THR A 46 -10.54 -22.28 1.73
CA THR A 46 -11.76 -22.61 0.97
C THR A 46 -12.74 -21.43 1.00
N LYS A 47 -13.64 -21.38 0.01
CA LYS A 47 -14.67 -20.34 -0.09
C LYS A 47 -16.06 -20.91 0.07
N ASP A 48 -16.92 -20.14 0.72
CA ASP A 48 -18.37 -20.26 0.63
C ASP A 48 -18.92 -18.99 -0.04
N GLY A 49 -19.28 -19.11 -1.31
CA GLY A 49 -19.62 -17.95 -2.15
C GLY A 49 -18.45 -16.97 -2.28
N SER A 50 -18.59 -15.77 -1.72
CA SER A 50 -17.58 -14.71 -1.73
C SER A 50 -16.71 -14.64 -0.48
N LEU A 51 -16.98 -15.48 0.53
CA LEU A 51 -16.30 -15.48 1.82
C LEU A 51 -15.28 -16.62 1.91
N TYR A 52 -14.06 -16.30 2.31
CA TYR A 52 -13.10 -17.33 2.69
C TYR A 52 -13.42 -17.89 4.08
N LEU A 53 -13.16 -19.18 4.28
CA LEU A 53 -13.40 -19.90 5.52
C LEU A 53 -12.06 -20.19 6.20
N VAL A 54 -11.76 -19.48 7.29
CA VAL A 54 -10.52 -19.66 8.05
C VAL A 54 -10.83 -20.50 9.27
N ASP A 55 -10.29 -21.72 9.31
CA ASP A 55 -10.46 -22.61 10.45
C ASP A 55 -9.52 -22.19 11.59
N TYR A 56 -10.11 -21.68 12.66
CA TYR A 56 -9.40 -21.40 13.89
C TYR A 56 -9.24 -22.71 14.66
N PRO A 57 -8.03 -23.06 15.11
CA PRO A 57 -7.82 -24.32 15.81
C PRO A 57 -8.67 -24.35 17.09
N GLN A 58 -9.43 -25.44 17.28
CA GLN A 58 -10.06 -25.72 18.57
C GLN A 58 -9.00 -25.73 19.66
N LYS A 59 -9.34 -25.18 20.83
CA LYS A 59 -8.49 -25.03 22.02
C LYS A 59 -7.63 -26.26 22.30
N ASP A 60 -6.44 -26.31 21.72
CA ASP A 60 -5.27 -26.90 22.37
C ASP A 60 -4.73 -25.80 23.27
N CYS A 61 -4.83 -26.03 24.58
CA CYS A 61 -4.69 -25.05 25.68
C CYS A 61 -3.36 -24.23 25.72
N ASP A 62 -2.48 -24.36 24.74
CA ASP A 62 -1.15 -23.77 24.70
C ASP A 62 -0.91 -22.77 23.55
N ARG A 63 -1.91 -22.52 22.67
CA ARG A 63 -1.75 -21.56 21.55
C ARG A 63 -2.24 -20.15 21.91
N ILE A 64 -1.28 -19.27 22.19
CA ILE A 64 -1.51 -17.86 22.58
C ILE A 64 -1.86 -16.98 21.37
N SER A 65 -1.53 -17.39 20.15
CA SER A 65 -1.88 -16.65 18.92
C SER A 65 -2.02 -17.58 17.72
N PHE A 66 -3.06 -17.35 16.91
CA PHE A 66 -3.26 -17.97 15.60
C PHE A 66 -3.12 -16.90 14.52
N HIS A 67 -2.71 -17.30 13.31
CA HIS A 67 -2.61 -16.38 12.20
C HIS A 67 -3.14 -17.01 10.92
N THR A 68 -3.70 -16.16 10.08
CA THR A 68 -3.99 -16.44 8.68
C THR A 68 -3.24 -15.43 7.81
N SER A 69 -3.31 -15.58 6.49
CA SER A 69 -2.67 -14.65 5.58
C SER A 69 -3.52 -14.33 4.35
N VAL A 70 -3.50 -13.05 3.98
CA VAL A 70 -4.01 -12.57 2.69
C VAL A 70 -2.84 -12.41 1.76
N LYS A 71 -2.89 -13.13 0.65
CA LYS A 71 -1.92 -13.04 -0.43
C LYS A 71 -2.39 -12.02 -1.46
N TYR A 72 -1.43 -11.45 -2.17
CA TYR A 72 -1.73 -10.51 -3.22
C TYR A 72 -0.82 -10.68 -4.43
N LEU A 73 -1.33 -10.20 -5.57
CA LEU A 73 -0.59 -10.04 -6.80
C LEU A 73 -0.81 -8.62 -7.32
N THR A 74 0.28 -7.94 -7.66
CA THR A 74 0.34 -6.58 -8.23
C THR A 74 1.58 -6.50 -9.12
N THR A 75 1.92 -5.33 -9.64
CA THR A 75 3.22 -5.08 -10.28
C THR A 75 4.40 -5.32 -9.31
N PRO A 76 5.59 -5.71 -9.79
CA PRO A 76 6.77 -5.91 -8.95
C PRO A 76 7.17 -4.66 -8.15
N ALA A 77 7.86 -4.87 -7.02
CA ALA A 77 8.39 -3.81 -6.14
C ALA A 77 7.35 -2.74 -5.72
N THR A 78 6.07 -3.09 -5.72
CA THR A 78 4.96 -2.18 -5.46
C THR A 78 4.55 -2.23 -4.01
N LYS A 79 4.39 -1.04 -3.43
CA LYS A 79 3.94 -0.87 -2.05
C LYS A 79 2.43 -1.07 -1.96
N VAL A 80 1.99 -1.95 -1.06
CA VAL A 80 0.58 -2.17 -0.74
C VAL A 80 0.34 -1.79 0.71
N PHE A 81 -0.60 -0.88 0.95
CA PHE A 81 -1.04 -0.45 2.28
C PHE A 81 -2.21 -1.31 2.75
N TRP A 82 -2.17 -1.75 4.01
CA TRP A 82 -3.15 -2.67 4.56
C TRP A 82 -4.01 -2.02 5.64
N THR A 83 -5.29 -2.39 5.66
CA THR A 83 -6.24 -1.96 6.69
C THR A 83 -7.19 -3.10 7.06
N LEU A 84 -7.42 -3.27 8.36
CA LEU A 84 -8.39 -4.21 8.93
C LEU A 84 -9.43 -3.41 9.73
N PRO A 85 -10.51 -2.89 9.09
CA PRO A 85 -11.52 -2.06 9.76
C PRO A 85 -12.24 -2.78 10.91
N ASP A 86 -12.39 -4.09 10.83
CA ASP A 86 -13.17 -4.90 11.79
C ASP A 86 -12.31 -5.40 12.97
N GLY A 87 -11.02 -5.07 13.01
CA GLY A 87 -10.11 -5.46 14.08
C GLY A 87 -10.31 -4.62 15.35
N ASN A 88 -11.13 -5.09 16.29
CA ASN A 88 -11.21 -4.45 17.61
C ASN A 88 -9.89 -4.60 18.38
N THR A 89 -9.29 -3.47 18.77
CA THR A 89 -8.09 -3.37 19.62
C THR A 89 -8.26 -4.12 20.96
N ILE A 90 -7.42 -5.13 21.23
CA ILE A 90 -7.25 -5.66 22.59
C ILE A 90 -6.11 -4.86 23.26
N TYR A 91 -6.43 -4.03 24.25
CA TYR A 91 -5.43 -3.43 25.13
C TYR A 91 -4.98 -4.47 26.18
N ASN A 92 -3.72 -4.92 26.13
CA ASN A 92 -3.10 -5.57 27.28
C ASN A 92 -2.61 -4.49 28.26
N GLN A 93 -3.28 -4.35 29.41
CA GLN A 93 -2.99 -3.30 30.40
C GLN A 93 -1.75 -3.53 31.29
N ASN A 94 -1.03 -4.65 31.20
CA ASN A 94 -0.01 -4.99 32.22
C ASN A 94 1.37 -5.40 31.64
N SER A 95 2.17 -4.41 31.27
CA SER A 95 3.65 -4.48 31.11
C SER A 95 4.23 -4.94 29.76
N PRO A 96 5.43 -4.44 29.39
CA PRO A 96 5.83 -4.20 28.00
C PRO A 96 6.95 -5.15 27.55
N ILE A 97 6.66 -6.16 26.73
CA ILE A 97 7.69 -6.85 25.93
C ILE A 97 7.07 -7.35 24.61
N THR A 98 7.69 -6.92 23.50
CA THR A 98 7.76 -7.54 22.15
C THR A 98 6.49 -7.70 21.30
N GLU A 99 6.50 -7.00 20.15
CA GLU A 99 5.74 -7.21 18.91
C GLU A 99 5.25 -8.67 18.71
N PRO A 100 3.99 -8.92 18.29
CA PRO A 100 3.33 -8.28 17.15
C PRO A 100 1.88 -7.89 17.46
N ASN A 101 1.63 -6.60 17.65
CA ASN A 101 0.26 -6.07 17.65
C ASN A 101 -0.05 -5.62 16.23
N LEU A 102 -1.14 -6.13 15.65
CA LEU A 102 -1.82 -5.44 14.56
C LEU A 102 -2.31 -4.11 15.15
N LEU A 103 -1.45 -3.10 15.12
CA LEU A 103 -1.67 -1.76 15.70
C LEU A 103 -2.75 -1.04 14.88
N CYS A 104 -4.00 -1.36 15.17
CA CYS A 104 -5.14 -0.56 14.78
C CYS A 104 -5.90 -0.09 16.01
N GLY A 105 -5.29 0.87 16.71
CA GLY A 105 -6.04 1.77 17.57
C GLY A 105 -6.88 2.70 16.69
N CYS A 106 -8.09 2.98 17.14
CA CYS A 106 -9.07 3.86 16.49
C CYS A 106 -8.42 5.07 15.79
N ASN A 107 -8.81 5.28 14.53
CA ASN A 107 -8.38 6.31 13.58
C ASN A 107 -7.18 5.91 12.70
N SER A 108 -7.49 5.38 11.51
CA SER A 108 -6.61 5.35 10.33
C SER A 108 -5.19 4.78 10.55
N CYS A 109 -5.03 3.46 10.44
CA CYS A 109 -3.74 2.80 10.54
C CYS A 109 -2.94 2.96 9.23
N ILE A 110 -2.23 4.08 9.09
CA ILE A 110 -1.48 4.42 7.86
C ILE A 110 -0.15 3.63 7.71
N ASN A 111 0.25 2.76 8.63
CA ASN A 111 1.62 2.19 8.62
C ASN A 111 1.73 0.65 8.74
N TYR A 112 0.93 -0.13 8.01
CA TYR A 112 1.36 -1.48 7.63
C TYR A 112 1.37 -1.58 6.11
N PHE A 113 2.54 -1.40 5.51
CA PHE A 113 2.72 -1.61 4.08
C PHE A 113 3.70 -2.77 3.84
N ALA A 114 3.48 -3.50 2.76
CA ALA A 114 4.40 -4.52 2.27
C ALA A 114 4.74 -4.22 0.80
N TYR A 115 5.98 -4.47 0.42
CA TYR A 115 6.37 -4.43 -0.99
C TYR A 115 6.14 -5.80 -1.63
N SER A 116 5.59 -5.84 -2.83
CA SER A 116 5.59 -7.05 -3.64
C SER A 116 7.02 -7.47 -4.00
N LYS A 117 7.20 -8.76 -4.19
CA LYS A 117 8.42 -9.37 -4.71
C LYS A 117 8.63 -9.04 -6.20
N ASP A 118 9.73 -9.50 -6.75
CA ASP A 118 10.08 -9.33 -8.18
C ASP A 118 9.07 -9.96 -9.14
N ASP A 119 8.29 -10.95 -8.68
CA ASP A 119 7.20 -11.57 -9.44
C ASP A 119 5.84 -10.88 -9.22
N GLY A 120 5.80 -9.80 -8.46
CA GLY A 120 4.57 -9.08 -8.12
C GLY A 120 3.76 -9.68 -6.97
N SER A 121 4.18 -10.83 -6.44
CA SER A 121 3.48 -11.51 -5.35
C SER A 121 3.84 -10.94 -3.98
N GLY A 122 2.94 -11.05 -3.02
CA GLY A 122 3.23 -10.78 -1.62
C GLY A 122 2.20 -11.37 -0.68
N GLU A 123 2.42 -11.19 0.62
CA GLU A 123 1.63 -11.80 1.67
C GLU A 123 1.53 -10.87 2.89
N GLN A 124 0.31 -10.73 3.40
CA GLN A 124 -0.03 -10.01 4.61
C GLN A 124 -0.46 -11.00 5.68
N ILE A 125 0.26 -11.07 6.79
CA ILE A 125 -0.10 -11.89 7.95
C ILE A 125 -1.16 -11.16 8.78
N ILE A 126 -2.20 -11.89 9.20
CA ILE A 126 -3.28 -11.41 10.04
C ILE A 126 -3.33 -12.28 11.29
N TYR A 127 -3.08 -11.67 12.44
CA TYR A 127 -3.19 -12.35 13.73
C TYR A 127 -4.64 -12.37 14.19
N LEU A 128 -5.12 -13.55 14.54
CA LEU A 128 -6.48 -13.82 14.97
C LEU A 128 -6.50 -14.22 16.45
N ASN A 129 -7.60 -13.93 17.11
CA ASN A 129 -7.87 -14.31 18.49
C ASN A 129 -9.29 -14.88 18.64
N GLU A 130 -9.57 -15.45 19.82
CA GLU A 130 -10.87 -16.08 20.11
C GLU A 130 -12.07 -15.12 19.97
N ASN A 131 -11.88 -13.80 20.17
CA ASN A 131 -12.97 -12.83 20.06
C ASN A 131 -13.39 -12.57 18.61
N MET A 132 -12.60 -13.03 17.63
CA MET A 132 -12.90 -12.93 16.20
C MET A 132 -13.62 -14.19 15.66
N LEU A 133 -13.83 -15.21 16.51
CA LEU A 133 -14.56 -16.42 16.13
C LEU A 133 -16.01 -16.10 15.73
N ASN A 134 -16.45 -16.71 14.63
CA ASN A 134 -17.74 -16.48 13.99
C ASN A 134 -17.99 -15.05 13.52
N ASP A 135 -16.94 -14.22 13.46
CA ASP A 135 -17.01 -12.87 12.91
C ASP A 135 -16.50 -12.84 11.47
N THR A 136 -17.08 -11.93 10.68
CA THR A 136 -16.66 -11.69 9.30
C THR A 136 -15.71 -10.50 9.27
N LEU A 137 -14.44 -10.78 8.98
CA LEU A 137 -13.40 -9.77 8.89
C LEU A 137 -13.19 -9.34 7.44
N THR A 138 -13.06 -8.02 7.24
CA THR A 138 -12.71 -7.41 5.96
C THR A 138 -11.26 -6.95 5.97
N VAL A 139 -10.48 -7.32 4.97
CA VAL A 139 -9.11 -6.85 4.76
C VAL A 139 -9.11 -5.99 3.52
N ILE A 140 -8.47 -4.82 3.61
CA ILE A 140 -8.36 -3.86 2.53
C ILE A 140 -6.88 -3.68 2.21
N GLY A 141 -6.52 -3.86 0.94
CA GLY A 141 -5.19 -3.56 0.39
C GLY A 141 -5.31 -2.42 -0.61
N CYS A 142 -4.46 -1.40 -0.50
CA CYS A 142 -4.46 -0.22 -1.36
C CYS A 142 -3.08 0.02 -1.99
N LEU A 143 -3.04 0.37 -3.28
CA LEU A 143 -1.81 0.80 -3.95
C LEU A 143 -1.59 2.31 -3.76
N ASN A 144 -2.68 3.06 -3.71
CA ASN A 144 -2.75 4.50 -3.44
C ASN A 144 -4.14 4.81 -2.86
N GLU A 145 -4.44 6.10 -2.64
CA GLU A 145 -5.70 6.55 -2.05
C GLU A 145 -6.94 6.21 -2.90
N ASP A 146 -6.77 6.07 -4.21
CA ASP A 146 -7.86 5.87 -5.17
C ASP A 146 -8.04 4.41 -5.61
N TYR A 147 -7.04 3.56 -5.37
CA TYR A 147 -7.02 2.17 -5.83
C TYR A 147 -6.85 1.18 -4.69
N CYS A 148 -8.01 0.74 -4.17
CA CYS A 148 -8.11 -0.26 -3.11
C CYS A 148 -8.91 -1.49 -3.55
N LYS A 149 -8.55 -2.63 -2.98
CA LYS A 149 -9.30 -3.88 -3.08
C LYS A 149 -9.59 -4.40 -1.68
N SER A 150 -10.69 -5.13 -1.56
CA SER A 150 -11.07 -5.76 -0.30
C SER A 150 -11.34 -7.25 -0.48
N LEU A 151 -11.10 -7.98 0.60
CA LEU A 151 -11.34 -9.40 0.71
C LEU A 151 -12.01 -9.67 2.06
N LYS A 152 -12.99 -10.57 2.09
CA LYS A 152 -13.70 -10.93 3.32
C LYS A 152 -13.48 -12.40 3.66
N PHE A 153 -13.33 -12.68 4.94
CA PHE A 153 -13.24 -14.03 5.46
C PHE A 153 -13.98 -14.15 6.80
N ILE A 154 -14.45 -15.35 7.11
CA ILE A 154 -15.05 -15.68 8.39
C ILE A 154 -14.13 -16.63 9.14
N VAL A 155 -13.95 -16.38 10.43
CA VAL A 155 -13.17 -17.26 11.32
C VAL A 155 -14.13 -18.28 11.92
N LYS A 156 -13.84 -19.58 11.78
CA LYS A 156 -14.69 -20.69 12.29
C LYS A 156 -14.01 -21.46 13.39
#